data_AF-A0A1H5RSN1-F1
#
_entry.id   AF-A0A1H5RSN1-F1
#
_cell.length_a   1.000
_cell.length_b   1.000
_cell.length_c   1.000
_cell.angle_alpha   90.00
_cell.angle_beta   90.00
_cell.angle_gamma   90.00
#
_symmetry.space_group_name_H-M   'P 1'
#
loop_
_entity.id
_entity.type
_entity.pdbx_description
1 polymer ?
#
loop_
_entity_poly.entity_id
_entity_poly.type
_entity_poly.pdbx_seq_one_letter_code
_entity_poly.pdbx_strand_id
1 'polypeptide(L)'
;MSPSIFSQQTRKFPVNSQLGNLTAVSFPLFVINNQQMQIGPGGQIRGIDNLIILPNAANYVGLVRYQLDIMGNLHRVWILTPEEAKEAENQGQQIPR
;
A
#
# COMPACT_ATOMS: atom_id res chain seq x y z
N MET A 1 17.95 -0.89 30.11
CA MET A 1 17.55 -0.72 28.70
C MET A 1 16.04 -0.90 28.62
N SER A 2 15.30 0.19 28.51
CA SER A 2 13.86 0.12 28.22
C SER A 2 13.73 -0.12 26.72
N PRO A 3 13.15 -1.24 26.24
CA PRO A 3 12.77 -1.31 24.85
C PRO A 3 11.71 -0.23 24.65
N SER A 4 12.01 0.77 23.83
CA SER A 4 11.00 1.64 23.24
C SER A 4 10.11 0.72 22.42
N ILE A 5 9.00 0.28 23.02
CA ILE A 5 7.92 -0.35 22.28
C ILE A 5 7.34 0.79 21.45
N PHE A 6 7.90 1.03 20.26
CA PHE A 6 7.10 1.58 19.19
C PHE A 6 6.03 0.52 18.96
N SER A 7 4.93 0.62 19.69
CA SER A 7 3.68 -0.02 19.30
C SER A 7 3.42 0.55 17.92
N GLN A 8 3.86 -0.16 16.88
CA GLN A 8 3.49 0.10 15.51
C GLN A 8 1.99 -0.13 15.50
N GLN A 9 1.23 0.89 15.88
CA GLN A 9 -0.21 0.88 15.87
C GLN A 9 -0.57 0.52 14.45
N THR A 10 -1.07 -0.70 14.30
CA THR A 10 -1.42 -1.25 13.01
C THR A 10 -2.43 -0.30 12.41
N ARG A 11 -2.07 0.31 11.27
CA ARG A 11 -2.83 1.44 10.76
C ARG A 11 -4.24 0.96 10.47
N LYS A 12 -5.24 1.72 10.90
CA LYS A 12 -6.62 1.42 10.51
C LYS A 12 -6.79 1.77 9.04
N PHE A 13 -6.72 0.76 8.19
CA PHE A 13 -7.02 0.91 6.77
C PHE A 13 -8.53 0.93 6.55
N PRO A 14 -9.02 1.71 5.58
CA PRO A 14 -10.44 1.73 5.25
C PRO A 14 -10.86 0.40 4.64
N VAL A 15 -12.10 -0.05 4.89
CA VAL A 15 -12.60 -1.37 4.46
C VAL A 15 -12.60 -1.56 2.93
N ASN A 16 -12.67 -0.48 2.16
CA ASN A 16 -12.60 -0.50 0.70
C ASN A 16 -11.16 -0.48 0.14
N SER A 17 -10.16 -0.68 0.99
CA SER A 17 -8.78 -0.90 0.54
C SER A 17 -8.53 -2.39 0.28
N GLN A 18 -7.78 -2.66 -0.79
CA GLN A 18 -7.43 -4.00 -1.24
C GLN A 18 -5.95 -4.24 -0.96
N LEU A 19 -5.62 -5.47 -0.55
CA LEU A 19 -4.25 -5.93 -0.44
C LEU A 19 -3.72 -6.30 -1.84
N GLY A 20 -2.51 -5.88 -2.15
CA GLY A 20 -1.83 -6.28 -3.38
C GLY A 20 -0.33 -6.31 -3.24
N ASN A 21 0.32 -7.01 -4.14
CA ASN A 21 1.77 -7.07 -4.23
C ASN A 21 2.28 -6.09 -5.29
N LEU A 22 2.90 -5.00 -4.85
CA LEU A 22 3.56 -4.04 -5.72
C LEU A 22 4.90 -4.60 -6.18
N THR A 23 5.06 -4.78 -7.49
CA THR A 23 6.25 -5.40 -8.10
C THR A 23 7.08 -4.42 -8.89
N ALA A 24 6.47 -3.35 -9.41
CA ALA A 24 7.17 -2.28 -10.09
C ALA A 24 6.39 -0.97 -9.97
N VAL A 25 7.12 0.14 -9.98
CA VAL A 25 6.56 1.49 -10.00
C VAL A 25 7.21 2.24 -11.15
N SER A 26 6.39 2.86 -11.98
CA SER A 26 6.80 3.69 -13.11
C SER A 26 5.80 4.83 -13.22
N PHE A 27 5.89 5.78 -12.29
CA PHE A 27 4.89 6.83 -12.11
C PHE A 27 4.51 7.49 -13.45
N PRO A 28 3.21 7.60 -13.79
CA PRO A 28 2.03 7.36 -12.93
C PRO A 28 1.52 5.91 -12.90
N LEU A 29 2.22 4.95 -13.50
CA LEU A 29 1.84 3.54 -13.57
C LEU A 29 2.46 2.73 -12.42
N PHE A 30 1.71 1.78 -11.90
CA PHE A 30 2.08 0.88 -10.80
C PHE A 30 1.71 -0.54 -11.22
N VAL A 31 2.60 -1.50 -10.97
CA VAL A 31 2.33 -2.91 -11.26
C VAL A 31 2.01 -3.61 -9.94
N ILE A 32 0.72 -3.81 -9.68
CA ILE A 32 0.20 -4.44 -8.47
C ILE A 32 -0.46 -5.76 -8.86
N ASN A 33 -0.09 -6.87 -8.23
CA ASN A 33 -0.59 -8.21 -8.57
C ASN A 33 -0.38 -8.55 -10.07
N ASN A 34 0.77 -8.16 -10.63
CA ASN A 34 1.07 -8.28 -12.06
C ASN A 34 0.10 -7.52 -13.00
N GLN A 35 -0.77 -6.67 -12.46
CA GLN A 35 -1.67 -5.81 -13.22
C GLN A 35 -1.13 -4.37 -13.20
N GLN A 36 -1.06 -3.77 -14.39
CA GLN A 36 -0.70 -2.36 -14.51
C GLN A 36 -1.91 -1.49 -14.16
N MET A 37 -1.75 -0.66 -13.14
CA MET A 37 -2.75 0.27 -12.63
C MET A 37 -2.18 1.69 -12.67
N GLN A 38 -3.01 2.67 -13.03
CA GLN A 38 -2.60 4.08 -13.04
C GLN A 38 -3.05 4.79 -11.77
N ILE A 39 -2.20 5.65 -11.23
CA ILE A 39 -2.57 6.55 -10.13
C ILE A 39 -3.35 7.76 -10.65
N GLY A 40 -4.46 8.06 -9.99
CA GLY A 40 -5.33 9.19 -10.32
C GLY A 40 -4.72 10.53 -9.92
N PRO A 41 -5.25 11.64 -10.46
CA PRO A 41 -4.83 12.99 -10.06
C PRO A 41 -5.10 13.19 -8.56
N GLY A 42 -4.06 13.55 -7.80
CA GLY A 42 -4.14 13.69 -6.34
C GLY A 42 -3.92 12.40 -5.55
N GLY A 43 -3.50 11.31 -6.22
CA GLY A 43 -3.19 10.06 -5.56
C GLY A 43 -2.04 10.20 -4.56
N GLN A 44 -2.20 9.62 -3.37
CA GLN A 44 -1.22 9.70 -2.29
C GLN A 44 -0.56 8.34 -2.06
N ILE A 45 0.76 8.35 -1.95
CA ILE A 45 1.55 7.18 -1.58
C ILE A 45 2.05 7.41 -0.15
N ARG A 46 1.77 6.46 0.74
CA ARG A 46 2.21 6.49 2.13
C ARG A 46 3.19 5.38 2.42
N GLY A 47 4.32 5.72 2.98
CA GLY A 47 5.31 4.75 3.46
C GLY A 47 4.81 3.95 4.66
N ILE A 48 5.66 3.06 5.15
CA ILE A 48 5.43 2.30 6.38
C ILE A 48 5.26 3.23 7.59
N ASP A 49 5.99 4.35 7.62
CA ASP A 49 5.90 5.38 8.67
C ASP A 49 4.64 6.26 8.58
N ASN A 50 3.69 5.92 7.70
CA ASN A 50 2.49 6.72 7.42
C ASN A 50 2.77 8.13 6.84
N LEU A 51 4.01 8.40 6.46
CA LEU A 51 4.42 9.64 5.80
C LEU A 51 4.12 9.59 4.29
N ILE A 52 3.74 10.73 3.72
CA ILE A 52 3.57 10.86 2.26
C ILE A 52 4.96 10.80 1.61
N ILE A 53 5.13 9.86 0.68
CA ILE A 53 6.37 9.70 -0.07
C ILE A 53 6.19 10.23 -1.48
N LEU A 54 7.24 10.87 -2.00
CA LEU A 54 7.24 11.41 -3.34
C LEU A 54 7.41 10.28 -4.38
N PRO A 55 6.65 10.30 -5.49
CA PRO A 55 6.71 9.22 -6.49
C PRO A 55 8.09 9.05 -7.13
N ASN A 56 8.86 10.13 -7.24
CA ASN A 56 10.20 10.09 -7.86
C ASN A 56 11.24 9.31 -7.04
N ALA A 57 10.95 9.03 -5.76
CA ALA A 57 11.81 8.21 -4.90
C ALA A 57 11.30 6.76 -4.78
N ALA A 58 10.18 6.43 -5.42
CA ALA A 58 9.38 5.25 -5.09
C ALA A 58 9.78 3.99 -5.86
N ASN A 59 11.01 3.51 -5.68
CA ASN A 59 11.37 2.11 -6.04
C ASN A 59 10.93 1.16 -4.92
N TYR A 60 9.63 1.09 -4.65
CA TYR A 60 9.10 0.19 -3.63
C TYR A 60 8.54 -1.06 -4.27
N VAL A 61 8.95 -2.20 -3.73
CA VAL A 61 8.41 -3.51 -4.05
C VAL A 61 8.00 -4.19 -2.75
N GLY A 62 6.88 -4.91 -2.78
CA GLY A 62 6.34 -5.62 -1.63
C GLY A 62 4.84 -5.40 -1.46
N LEU A 63 4.35 -5.81 -0.29
CA LEU A 63 2.92 -5.79 -0.01
C LEU A 63 2.45 -4.37 0.27
N VAL A 64 1.39 -3.98 -0.43
CA VAL A 64 0.76 -2.67 -0.33
C VAL A 64 -0.74 -2.85 -0.15
N ARG A 65 -1.35 -1.89 0.53
CA ARG A 65 -2.79 -1.66 0.39
C ARG A 65 -3.03 -0.54 -0.58
N TYR A 66 -4.05 -0.69 -1.41
CA TYR A 66 -4.45 0.36 -2.33
C TYR A 66 -5.96 0.57 -2.31
N GLN A 67 -6.37 1.79 -2.59
CA GLN A 67 -7.77 2.18 -2.77
C GLN A 67 -7.92 2.67 -4.20
N LEU A 68 -8.93 2.16 -4.89
CA LEU A 68 -9.32 2.63 -6.21
C LEU A 68 -10.37 3.73 -6.07
N ASP A 69 -10.32 4.70 -6.98
CA ASP A 69 -11.35 5.70 -7.18
C ASP A 69 -12.54 5.14 -7.98
N ILE A 70 -13.63 5.89 -8.11
CA ILE A 70 -14.80 5.53 -8.92
C ILE A 70 -14.45 5.25 -10.39
N MET A 71 -13.37 5.86 -10.90
CA MET A 71 -12.87 5.62 -12.26
C MET A 71 -11.97 4.37 -12.38
N GLY A 72 -11.68 3.67 -11.29
CA GLY A 72 -10.76 2.53 -11.27
C GLY A 72 -9.28 2.90 -11.19
N ASN A 73 -8.96 4.17 -10.95
CA ASN A 73 -7.57 4.64 -10.77
C ASN A 73 -7.12 4.53 -9.31
N LEU A 74 -5.83 4.35 -9.04
CA LEU A 74 -5.31 4.36 -7.68
C LEU A 74 -5.51 5.74 -7.05
N HIS A 75 -6.27 5.80 -5.96
CA HIS A 75 -6.51 7.00 -5.17
C HIS A 75 -5.53 7.10 -4.00
N ARG A 76 -5.27 5.98 -3.31
CA ARG A 76 -4.33 5.93 -2.19
C ARG A 76 -3.58 4.61 -2.20
N VAL A 77 -2.28 4.67 -1.92
CA VAL A 77 -1.40 3.51 -1.80
C VAL A 77 -0.67 3.58 -0.47
N TRP A 78 -0.74 2.52 0.33
CA TRP A 78 -0.04 2.36 1.59
C TRP A 78 0.94 1.22 1.48
N ILE A 79 2.22 1.49 1.69
CA ILE A 79 3.25 0.46 1.78
C ILE A 79 3.10 -0.18 3.15
N LEU A 80 2.86 -1.49 3.18
CA LEU A 80 2.64 -2.23 4.41
C LEU A 80 3.96 -2.72 5.00
N THR A 81 4.02 -2.78 6.33
CA THR A 81 5.02 -3.62 6.99
C THR A 81 4.64 -5.10 6.85
N PRO A 82 5.59 -6.03 7.03
CA PRO A 82 5.29 -7.46 7.03
C PRO A 82 4.23 -7.86 8.08
N GLU A 83 4.15 -7.12 9.19
CA GLU A 83 3.16 -7.34 10.25
C GLU A 83 1.75 -6.94 9.79
N GLU A 84 1.61 -5.76 9.19
CA GLU A 84 0.33 -5.28 8.65
C GLU A 84 -0.15 -6.15 7.47
N ALA A 85 0.77 -6.65 6.66
CA ALA A 85 0.45 -7.57 5.59
C ALA A 85 -0.12 -8.89 6.15
N LYS A 86 0.52 -9.45 7.19
CA LYS A 86 0.00 -10.62 7.90
C LYS A 86 -1.38 -10.35 8.49
N GLU A 87 -1.61 -9.18 9.07
CA GLU A 87 -2.95 -8.82 9.56
C GLU A 87 -3.98 -8.75 8.45
N ALA A 88 -3.63 -8.18 7.28
CA ALA A 88 -4.51 -8.13 6.12
C ALA A 88 -4.86 -9.55 5.62
N GLU A 89 -3.88 -10.46 5.59
CA GLU A 89 -4.10 -11.88 5.29
C GLU A 89 -5.01 -12.56 6.33
N ASN A 90 -4.81 -12.27 7.62
CA ASN A 90 -5.68 -12.76 8.70
C ASN A 90 -7.10 -12.21 8.61
N GLN A 91 -7.29 -11.01 8.06
CA GLN A 91 -8.61 -10.44 7.74
C GLN A 91 -9.27 -11.06 6.50
N GLY A 92 -8.67 -12.11 5.94
CA GLY A 92 -9.20 -12.83 4.78
C GLY A 92 -9.00 -12.08 3.45
N GLN A 93 -8.20 -11.01 3.43
CA GLN A 93 -7.78 -10.42 2.17
C GLN A 93 -6.69 -11.28 1.56
N GLN A 94 -7.05 -12.01 0.52
CA GLN A 94 -6.08 -12.71 -0.29
C GLN A 94 -5.50 -11.76 -1.33
N ILE A 95 -4.19 -11.82 -1.50
CA ILE A 95 -3.53 -11.22 -2.67
C ILE A 95 -4.12 -11.96 -3.89
N PRO A 96 -4.83 -11.27 -4.80
CA PRO A 96 -5.31 -11.94 -6.01
C PRO A 96 -4.07 -12.44 -6.78
N ARG A 97 -4.02 -13.76 -6.98
CA ARG A 97 -2.90 -14.48 -7.57
C ARG A 97 -2.94 -14.45 -9.09
#